data_AF-U6DRP7-F1
#
_entry.id   AF-U6DRP7-F1
#
_cell.length_a   1.000
_cell.length_b   1.000
_cell.length_c   1.000
_cell.angle_alpha   90.00
_cell.angle_beta   90.00
_cell.angle_gamma   90.00
#
_symmetry.space_group_name_H-M   'P 1'
#
loop_
_entity.id
_entity.type
_entity.pdbx_description
1 polymer ?
#
loop_
_entity_poly.entity_id
_entity_poly.type
_entity_poly.pdbx_seq_one_letter_code
_entity_poly.pdbx_strand_id
1 'polypeptide(L)'
;YCPLMDHSNGGIRSMAIQHFGELLRDMSEYTWMLSDVILGSLVPLILFLEDTEIRVAQACKYTLAICVSELNWPTWHLLKDEFYSFEVVVLSICSNLLTSHENYITYLISDTLGFLRSSRVYLRRSSVILI
;
A
#
# COMPACT_ATOMS: atom_id res chain seq x y z
N TYR A 1 -10.68 2.20 -5.34
CA TYR A 1 -9.98 1.17 -6.14
C TYR A 1 -9.60 1.74 -7.51
N CYS A 2 -8.29 1.87 -7.82
CA CYS A 2 -7.79 2.42 -9.08
C CYS A 2 -7.52 1.30 -10.10
N PRO A 3 -8.30 1.17 -11.20
CA PRO A 3 -8.18 0.02 -12.13
C PRO A 3 -6.80 -0.14 -12.76
N LEU A 4 -6.04 0.96 -12.91
CA LEU A 4 -4.71 0.93 -13.51
C LEU A 4 -3.66 0.29 -12.60
N MET A 5 -3.87 0.32 -11.27
CA MET A 5 -2.95 -0.31 -10.32
C MET A 5 -3.02 -1.84 -10.35
N ASP A 6 -4.11 -2.43 -10.83
CA ASP A 6 -4.25 -3.91 -10.98
C ASP A 6 -4.14 -4.39 -12.44
N HIS A 7 -3.63 -3.53 -13.33
CA HIS A 7 -3.47 -3.87 -14.74
C HIS A 7 -2.56 -5.10 -14.94
N SER A 8 -2.80 -5.92 -15.98
CA SER A 8 -2.00 -7.14 -16.22
C SER A 8 -0.54 -6.85 -16.59
N ASN A 9 -0.29 -5.75 -17.28
CA ASN A 9 1.05 -5.24 -17.61
C ASN A 9 1.66 -4.49 -16.44
N GLY A 10 2.79 -4.97 -15.88
CA GLY A 10 3.43 -4.32 -14.74
C GLY A 10 4.07 -2.97 -15.02
N GLY A 11 4.33 -2.60 -16.27
CA GLY A 11 4.79 -1.25 -16.63
C GLY A 11 3.68 -0.23 -16.43
N ILE A 12 2.45 -0.61 -16.79
CA ILE A 12 1.26 0.19 -16.51
C ILE A 12 1.00 0.26 -15.00
N ARG A 13 1.08 -0.88 -14.29
CA ARG A 13 0.95 -0.87 -12.81
C ARG A 13 1.97 0.06 -12.17
N SER A 14 3.26 -0.10 -12.48
CA SER A 14 4.33 0.69 -11.86
C SER A 14 4.17 2.19 -12.13
N MET A 15 3.83 2.58 -13.37
CA MET A 15 3.58 3.99 -13.69
C MET A 15 2.36 4.53 -12.96
N ALA A 16 1.25 3.80 -12.94
CA ALA A 16 0.03 4.22 -12.24
C ALA A 16 0.25 4.39 -10.74
N ILE A 17 0.99 3.47 -10.11
CA ILE A 17 1.35 3.53 -8.70
C ILE A 17 2.26 4.72 -8.43
N GLN A 18 3.32 4.90 -9.24
CA GLN A 18 4.26 6.00 -9.05
C GLN A 18 3.58 7.37 -9.24
N HIS A 19 2.78 7.55 -10.28
CA HIS A 19 2.04 8.80 -10.50
C HIS A 19 1.03 9.09 -9.38
N PHE A 20 0.44 8.06 -8.78
CA PHE A 20 -0.40 8.25 -7.60
C PHE A 20 0.42 8.78 -6.42
N GLY A 21 1.60 8.22 -6.13
CA GLY A 21 2.48 8.74 -5.09
C GLY A 21 2.92 10.19 -5.32
N GLU A 22 3.30 10.51 -6.56
CA GLU A 22 3.62 11.88 -6.98
C GLU A 22 2.47 12.84 -6.72
N LEU A 23 1.25 12.47 -7.12
CA LEU A 23 0.06 13.28 -6.89
C LEU A 23 -0.21 13.49 -5.39
N LEU A 24 -0.05 12.46 -4.55
CA LEU A 24 -0.21 12.61 -3.10
C LEU A 24 0.80 13.61 -2.53
N ARG A 25 2.06 13.53 -2.97
CA ARG A 25 3.13 14.44 -2.53
C ARG A 25 2.85 15.88 -2.95
N ASP A 26 2.44 16.10 -4.19
CA ASP A 26 2.11 17.43 -4.72
C ASP A 26 0.90 18.05 -4.01
N MET A 27 0.01 17.21 -3.48
CA MET A 27 -1.19 17.62 -2.76
C MET A 27 -1.02 17.63 -1.23
N SER A 28 0.20 17.47 -0.71
CA SER A 28 0.48 17.35 0.74
C SER A 28 -0.06 18.51 1.58
N GLU A 29 -0.22 19.71 1.01
CA GLU A 29 -0.85 20.85 1.72
C GLU A 29 -2.34 20.62 2.04
N TYR A 30 -2.98 19.62 1.42
CA TYR A 30 -4.39 19.23 1.59
C TYR A 30 -4.54 17.92 2.36
N THR A 31 -3.70 17.68 3.38
CA THR A 31 -3.62 16.45 4.18
C THR A 31 -4.98 15.85 4.59
N TRP A 32 -5.94 16.66 5.02
CA TRP A 32 -7.25 16.18 5.46
C TRP A 32 -8.07 15.52 4.34
N MET A 33 -7.91 15.98 3.09
CA MET A 33 -8.56 15.36 1.92
C MET A 33 -7.83 14.09 1.48
N LEU A 34 -6.52 14.01 1.78
CA LEU A 34 -5.69 12.88 1.37
C LEU A 34 -5.86 11.66 2.28
N SER A 35 -6.22 11.83 3.55
CA SER A 35 -6.31 10.70 4.50
C SER A 35 -7.21 9.59 3.99
N ASP A 36 -8.44 9.90 3.57
CA ASP A 36 -9.38 8.88 3.06
C ASP A 36 -8.88 8.22 1.76
N VAL A 37 -8.23 9.00 0.88
CA VAL A 37 -7.65 8.51 -0.38
C VAL A 37 -6.48 7.57 -0.09
N ILE A 38 -5.60 7.94 0.85
CA ILE A 38 -4.46 7.15 1.27
C ILE A 38 -4.95 5.85 1.89
N LEU A 39 -5.85 5.92 2.88
CA LEU A 39 -6.41 4.75 3.56
C LEU A 39 -7.02 3.78 2.53
N GLY A 40 -7.84 4.30 1.60
CA GLY A 40 -8.45 3.56 0.49
C GLY A 40 -7.46 2.92 -0.50
N SER A 41 -6.20 3.34 -0.47
CA SER A 41 -5.12 2.81 -1.33
C SER A 41 -4.19 1.82 -0.62
N LEU A 42 -4.26 1.71 0.72
CA LEU A 42 -3.31 0.91 1.50
C LEU A 42 -3.30 -0.57 1.10
N VAL A 43 -4.47 -1.20 0.95
CA VAL A 43 -4.56 -2.64 0.62
C VAL A 43 -3.80 -2.98 -0.66
N PRO A 44 -4.12 -2.40 -1.83
CA PRO A 44 -3.38 -2.72 -3.06
C PRO A 44 -1.89 -2.35 -2.95
N LEU A 45 -1.53 -1.22 -2.34
CA LEU A 45 -0.12 -0.82 -2.18
C LEU A 45 0.67 -1.82 -1.34
N ILE A 46 0.11 -2.29 -0.22
CA ILE A 46 0.72 -3.30 0.64
C ILE A 46 0.87 -4.62 -0.14
N LEU A 47 -0.20 -5.11 -0.76
CA LEU A 47 -0.16 -6.41 -1.45
C LEU A 47 0.80 -6.41 -2.66
N PHE A 48 0.94 -5.29 -3.36
CA PHE A 48 1.86 -5.15 -4.50
C PHE A 48 3.33 -4.91 -4.09
N LEU A 49 3.65 -4.79 -2.79
CA LEU A 49 5.04 -4.85 -2.35
C LEU A 49 5.71 -6.19 -2.72
N GLU A 50 4.91 -7.26 -2.79
CA GLU A 50 5.35 -8.61 -3.16
C GLU A 50 5.07 -8.93 -4.63
N ASP A 51 4.86 -7.92 -5.48
CA ASP A 51 4.68 -8.12 -6.92
C ASP A 51 5.92 -8.78 -7.52
N THR A 52 5.69 -9.73 -8.45
CA THR A 52 6.77 -10.46 -9.13
C THR A 52 7.65 -9.55 -9.99
N GLU A 53 7.15 -8.39 -10.38
CA GLU A 53 7.90 -7.40 -11.14
C GLU A 53 8.53 -6.36 -10.21
N ILE A 54 9.86 -6.38 -10.09
CA ILE A 54 10.63 -5.53 -9.16
C ILE A 54 10.25 -4.04 -9.27
N ARG A 55 9.98 -3.54 -10.48
CA ARG A 55 9.56 -2.15 -10.71
C ARG A 55 8.23 -1.79 -10.04
N VAL A 56 7.30 -2.74 -9.94
CA VAL A 56 6.01 -2.54 -9.28
C VAL A 56 6.22 -2.50 -7.77
N ALA A 57 7.00 -3.44 -7.23
CA ALA A 57 7.35 -3.46 -5.81
C ALA A 57 8.07 -2.16 -5.39
N GLN A 58 9.01 -1.66 -6.18
CA GLN A 58 9.72 -0.40 -5.91
C GLN A 58 8.79 0.82 -6.00
N ALA A 59 7.88 0.86 -6.99
CA ALA A 59 6.86 1.91 -7.05
C ALA A 59 5.94 1.87 -5.81
N CYS A 60 5.59 0.68 -5.31
CA CYS A 60 4.80 0.52 -4.09
C CYS A 60 5.56 1.00 -2.85
N LYS A 61 6.84 0.61 -2.69
CA LYS A 61 7.69 1.09 -1.58
C LYS A 61 7.76 2.60 -1.55
N TYR A 62 8.05 3.21 -2.70
CA TYR A 62 8.11 4.66 -2.84
C TYR A 62 6.79 5.34 -2.49
N THR A 63 5.69 4.87 -3.07
CA THR A 63 4.35 5.45 -2.87
C THR A 63 3.87 5.26 -1.44
N LEU A 64 4.09 4.09 -0.86
CA LEU A 64 3.73 3.79 0.53
C LEU A 64 4.57 4.63 1.50
N ALA A 65 5.82 4.94 1.18
CA ALA A 65 6.65 5.84 1.99
C ALA A 65 6.06 7.26 2.05
N ILE A 66 5.47 7.74 0.94
CA ILE A 66 4.72 9.00 0.92
C ILE A 66 3.46 8.86 1.79
N CYS A 67 2.65 7.83 1.57
CA CYS A 67 1.43 7.59 2.35
C CYS A 67 1.68 7.59 3.86
N VAL A 68 2.67 6.84 4.34
CA VAL A 68 2.98 6.77 5.78
C VAL A 68 3.57 8.07 6.32
N SER A 69 4.25 8.85 5.48
CA SER A 69 4.71 10.20 5.83
C SER A 69 3.54 11.16 6.02
N GLU A 70 2.60 11.19 5.07
CA GLU A 70 1.40 12.05 5.14
C GLU A 70 0.50 11.70 6.34
N LEU A 71 0.45 10.41 6.71
CA LEU A 71 -0.26 9.93 7.90
C LEU A 71 0.53 10.11 9.21
N ASN A 72 1.76 10.66 9.16
CA ASN A 72 2.67 10.82 10.29
C ASN A 72 3.01 9.50 11.02
N TRP A 73 3.08 8.38 10.29
CA TRP A 73 3.44 7.07 10.84
C TRP A 73 4.96 6.84 10.79
N PRO A 74 5.58 6.31 11.85
CA PRO A 74 7.02 6.07 11.93
C PRO A 74 7.49 4.86 11.08
N THR A 75 6.76 4.47 10.04
CA THR A 75 6.99 3.24 9.25
C THR A 75 7.93 3.45 8.06
N TRP A 76 8.17 4.69 7.62
CA TRP A 76 8.89 5.01 6.38
C TRP A 76 10.27 4.34 6.25
N HIS A 77 11.00 4.17 7.36
CA HIS A 77 12.34 3.59 7.37
C HIS A 77 12.35 2.10 7.01
N LEU A 78 11.25 1.37 7.29
CA LEU A 78 11.08 -0.05 6.97
C LEU A 78 10.88 -0.30 5.47
N LEU A 79 10.57 0.74 4.70
CA LEU A 79 10.38 0.68 3.25
C LEU A 79 11.69 0.84 2.47
N LYS A 80 12.80 1.12 3.16
CA LYS A 80 14.14 1.11 2.57
C LYS A 80 14.62 -0.32 2.38
N ASP A 81 15.24 -0.60 1.24
CA ASP A 81 15.68 -1.94 0.86
C ASP A 81 16.56 -2.64 1.91
N GLU A 82 17.40 -1.90 2.64
CA GLU A 82 18.27 -2.45 3.69
C GLU A 82 17.51 -3.05 4.89
N PHE A 83 16.31 -2.54 5.19
CA PHE A 83 15.51 -2.92 6.37
C PHE A 83 14.19 -3.60 6.00
N TYR A 84 13.99 -3.88 4.71
CA TYR A 84 12.71 -4.35 4.22
C TYR A 84 12.42 -5.80 4.62
N SER A 85 11.33 -6.00 5.35
CA SER A 85 10.63 -7.28 5.51
C SER A 85 9.14 -6.99 5.36
N PHE A 86 8.48 -7.77 4.51
CA PHE A 86 7.07 -7.60 4.23
C PHE A 86 6.22 -7.72 5.50
N GLU A 87 6.45 -8.74 6.31
CA GLU A 87 5.73 -9.00 7.56
C GLU A 87 5.91 -7.89 8.57
N VAL A 88 7.13 -7.34 8.69
CA VAL A 88 7.43 -6.23 9.61
C VAL A 88 6.74 -4.93 9.15
N VAL A 89 6.72 -4.67 7.83
CA VAL A 89 5.99 -3.53 7.26
C VAL A 89 4.48 -3.66 7.51
N VAL A 90 3.91 -4.84 7.23
CA VAL A 90 2.48 -5.13 7.49
C VAL A 90 2.14 -4.91 8.97
N LEU A 91 2.92 -5.50 9.88
CA LEU A 91 2.71 -5.34 11.32
C LEU A 91 2.76 -3.88 11.75
N SER A 92 3.76 -3.13 11.25
CA SER A 92 3.91 -1.70 11.55
C SER A 92 2.69 -0.89 11.06
N ILE A 93 2.23 -1.13 9.83
CA ILE A 93 1.07 -0.44 9.26
C ILE A 93 -0.18 -0.77 10.05
N CYS A 94 -0.47 -2.05 10.30
CA CYS A 94 -1.64 -2.46 11.06
C CYS A 94 -1.65 -1.89 12.49
N SER A 95 -0.48 -1.83 13.15
CA SER A 95 -0.36 -1.25 14.49
C SER A 95 -0.66 0.25 14.50
N ASN A 96 -0.13 0.99 13.51
CA ASN A 96 -0.41 2.42 13.37
C ASN A 96 -1.87 2.68 12.98
N LEU A 97 -2.44 1.84 12.11
CA LEU A 97 -3.83 1.94 11.69
C LEU A 97 -4.78 1.71 12.87
N LEU A 98 -4.53 0.68 13.69
CA LEU A 98 -5.30 0.43 14.92
C LEU A 98 -5.22 1.61 15.89
N THR A 99 -4.06 2.25 15.99
CA THR A 99 -3.85 3.37 16.93
C THR A 99 -4.49 4.68 16.46
N SER A 100 -4.44 4.98 15.16
CA SER A 100 -4.83 6.29 14.61
C SER A 100 -6.15 6.29 13.86
N HIS A 101 -6.59 5.15 13.35
CA HIS A 101 -7.76 4.99 12.47
C HIS A 101 -8.44 3.63 12.69
N GLU A 102 -8.74 3.28 13.95
CA GLU A 102 -9.29 1.96 14.36
C GLU A 102 -10.49 1.53 13.49
N ASN A 103 -11.40 2.46 13.21
CA ASN A 103 -12.60 2.21 12.39
C ASN A 103 -12.26 1.74 10.96
N TYR A 104 -11.05 2.01 10.46
CA TYR A 104 -10.62 1.62 9.13
C TYR A 104 -10.19 0.15 9.03
N ILE A 105 -9.90 -0.52 10.15
CA ILE A 105 -9.43 -1.92 10.17
C ILE A 105 -10.45 -2.86 9.49
N THR A 106 -11.74 -2.66 9.73
CA THR A 106 -12.78 -3.49 9.10
C THR A 106 -12.81 -3.31 7.58
N TYR A 107 -12.58 -2.09 7.08
CA TYR A 107 -12.50 -1.82 5.64
C TYR A 107 -11.24 -2.46 5.04
N LEU A 108 -10.10 -2.34 5.72
CA LEU A 108 -8.85 -2.99 5.30
C LEU A 108 -9.01 -4.50 5.18
N ILE A 109 -9.61 -5.16 6.17
CA ILE A 109 -9.88 -6.60 6.13
C ILE A 109 -10.84 -6.93 4.98
N SER A 110 -11.95 -6.20 4.85
CA SER A 110 -12.95 -6.42 3.80
C SER A 110 -12.34 -6.33 2.39
N ASP A 111 -11.55 -5.29 2.13
CA ASP A 111 -10.89 -5.11 0.84
C ASP A 111 -9.84 -6.21 0.58
N THR A 112 -9.12 -6.64 1.61
CA THR A 112 -8.11 -7.70 1.51
C THR A 112 -8.72 -9.06 1.17
N LEU A 113 -9.91 -9.37 1.67
CA LEU A 113 -10.62 -10.62 1.36
C LEU A 113 -10.86 -10.80 -0.15
N GLY A 114 -11.01 -9.71 -0.91
CA GLY A 114 -11.17 -9.75 -2.37
C GLY A 114 -10.00 -10.39 -3.11
N PHE A 115 -8.80 -10.40 -2.51
CA PHE A 115 -7.58 -10.90 -3.12
C PHE A 115 -7.26 -12.36 -2.77
N LEU A 116 -7.94 -12.96 -1.79
CA LEU A 116 -7.73 -14.37 -1.41
C LEU A 116 -8.00 -15.36 -2.55
N ARG A 117 -8.80 -14.97 -3.54
CA ARG A 117 -9.12 -15.77 -4.73
C ARG A 117 -8.42 -15.30 -6.00
N SER A 118 -7.45 -14.39 -5.88
CA SER A 118 -6.71 -13.87 -7.04
C SER A 118 -6.01 -15.00 -7.80
N SER A 119 -5.92 -14.89 -9.13
CA SER A 119 -5.11 -15.79 -9.95
C SER A 119 -3.60 -15.61 -9.69
N ARG A 120 -3.18 -14.42 -9.23
CA ARG A 120 -1.78 -14.12 -8.92
C ARG A 120 -1.41 -14.66 -7.54
N VAL A 121 -0.40 -15.53 -7.49
CA VAL A 121 0.00 -16.25 -6.26
C VAL A 121 0.47 -15.30 -5.17
N TYR A 122 1.24 -14.26 -5.51
CA TYR A 122 1.76 -13.30 -4.54
C TYR A 122 0.62 -12.57 -3.82
N LEU A 123 -0.41 -12.11 -4.55
CA LEU A 123 -1.58 -11.46 -3.96
C LEU A 123 -2.25 -12.35 -2.92
N ARG A 124 -2.51 -13.63 -3.25
CA ARG A 124 -3.12 -14.55 -2.28
C ARG A 124 -2.28 -14.72 -1.01
N ARG A 125 -0.95 -14.87 -1.16
CA ARG A 125 -0.03 -15.05 -0.03
C ARG A 125 0.03 -13.79 0.84
N SER A 126 0.21 -12.63 0.23
CA SER A 126 0.26 -11.34 0.92
C SER A 126 -1.05 -11.02 1.63
N SER A 127 -2.20 -11.39 1.06
CA SER A 127 -3.51 -11.21 1.71
C SER A 127 -3.66 -12.06 2.96
N VAL A 128 -3.12 -13.28 2.99
CA VAL A 128 -3.13 -14.12 4.20
C VAL A 128 -2.26 -13.53 5.31
N ILE A 129 -1.17 -12.85 4.96
CA ILE A 129 -0.29 -12.20 5.94
C ILE A 129 -0.91 -10.90 6.49
N LEU A 130 -1.67 -10.19 5.66
CA LEU A 130 -2.31 -8.92 6.02
C LEU A 130 -3.56 -9.08 6.92
N ILE A 131 -4.20 -10.25 6.90
CA ILE A 131 -5.36 -10.61 7.75
C ILE A 131 -4.87 -11.20 9.07
#